data_AF-A0AB73N0Q1-F1
#
_entry.id   AF-A0AB73N0Q1-F1
#
_cell.length_a   1.000
_cell.length_b   1.000
_cell.length_c   1.000
_cell.angle_alpha   90.00
_cell.angle_beta   90.00
_cell.angle_gamma   90.00
#
_symmetry.space_group_name_H-M   'P 1'
#
loop_
_entity.id
_entity.type
_entity.pdbx_description
1 polymer ?
#
loop_
_entity_poly.entity_id
_entity_poly.type
_entity_poly.pdbx_seq_one_letter_code
_entity_poly.pdbx_strand_id
1 'polypeptide(L)'
;MNYMYYPLGDGFNKNINLRANENLVDRYEKDILQKIAKQKDKQLSVAKYVADFNTTEKRCFLGLLKRFVRVKVVYRQEDGISRQYLISA
;
A
#
# COMPACT_ATOMS: atom_id res chain seq x y z
N MET A 1 -19.00 31.84 15.84
CA MET A 1 -18.97 31.03 14.61
C MET A 1 -18.88 29.58 15.03
N ASN A 2 -19.95 28.81 14.80
CA ASN A 2 -20.07 27.44 15.28
C ASN A 2 -19.47 26.51 14.22
N TYR A 3 -18.28 25.96 14.47
CA TYR A 3 -17.61 25.06 13.54
C TYR A 3 -18.31 23.70 13.62
N MET A 4 -19.23 23.43 12.68
CA MET A 4 -19.78 22.09 12.48
C MET A 4 -18.64 21.19 12.00
N TYR A 5 -18.03 20.49 12.97
CA TYR A 5 -17.12 19.39 12.70
C TYR A 5 -17.96 18.24 12.16
N TYR A 6 -18.06 18.11 10.84
CA TYR A 6 -18.54 16.88 10.22
C TYR A 6 -17.49 15.81 10.51
N PRO A 7 -17.75 14.81 11.36
CA PRO A 7 -16.83 13.71 11.51
C PRO A 7 -16.74 13.03 10.13
N LEU A 8 -15.55 13.05 9.53
CA LEU A 8 -15.17 12.23 8.37
C LEU A 8 -15.15 10.72 8.73
N GLY A 9 -16.04 10.29 9.61
CA GLY A 9 -16.15 8.94 10.18
C GLY A 9 -17.22 8.07 9.54
N ASP A 10 -18.02 8.60 8.61
CA ASP A 10 -19.15 7.86 8.02
C ASP A 10 -18.77 6.99 6.81
N GLY A 11 -17.48 6.94 6.45
CA GLY A 11 -16.96 6.07 5.38
C GLY A 11 -16.40 4.73 5.85
N PHE A 12 -16.15 4.57 7.16
CA PHE A 12 -15.47 3.38 7.71
C PHE A 12 -16.43 2.24 8.08
N ASN A 13 -17.74 2.43 7.91
CA ASN A 13 -18.75 1.38 8.12
C ASN A 13 -19.18 0.71 6.81
N LYS A 14 -18.22 0.40 5.91
CA LYS A 14 -18.42 -0.77 5.07
C LYS A 14 -17.95 -1.94 5.90
N ASN A 15 -18.81 -2.93 6.09
CA ASN A 15 -18.46 -4.28 6.54
C ASN A 15 -17.29 -4.76 5.67
N ILE A 16 -16.07 -4.42 6.08
CA ILE A 16 -14.86 -4.73 5.32
C ILE A 16 -14.75 -6.22 5.49
N ASN A 17 -15.19 -6.94 4.46
CA ASN A 17 -15.21 -8.38 4.44
C ASN A 17 -13.77 -8.85 4.66
N LEU A 18 -13.42 -9.17 5.90
CA LEU A 18 -12.03 -9.36 6.33
C LEU A 18 -11.37 -10.45 5.49
N ARG A 19 -12.15 -11.47 5.13
CA ARG A 19 -11.77 -12.58 4.27
C ARG A 19 -11.44 -12.15 2.83
N ALA A 20 -12.24 -11.23 2.25
CA ALA A 20 -11.93 -10.66 0.94
C ALA A 20 -10.65 -9.81 0.98
N ASN A 21 -10.42 -9.10 2.08
CA ASN A 21 -9.20 -8.33 2.30
C ASN A 21 -7.98 -9.24 2.53
N GLU A 22 -8.09 -10.35 3.24
CA GLU A 22 -7.00 -11.31 3.43
C GLU A 22 -6.59 -11.93 2.10
N ASN A 23 -7.56 -12.30 1.24
CA ASN A 23 -7.27 -12.78 -0.11
C ASN A 23 -6.58 -11.72 -0.98
N LEU A 24 -6.95 -10.44 -0.83
CA LEU A 24 -6.30 -9.34 -1.54
C LEU A 24 -4.89 -9.08 -1.01
N VAL A 25 -4.68 -9.16 0.31
CA VAL A 25 -3.37 -9.06 0.94
C VAL A 25 -2.45 -10.16 0.39
N ASP A 26 -2.85 -11.42 0.46
CA ASP A 26 -2.03 -12.53 -0.05
C ASP A 26 -1.71 -12.36 -1.54
N ARG A 27 -2.70 -11.92 -2.34
CA ARG A 27 -2.50 -11.65 -3.77
C ARG A 27 -1.46 -10.55 -4.01
N TYR A 28 -1.58 -9.41 -3.33
CA TYR A 28 -0.62 -8.31 -3.47
C TYR A 28 0.77 -8.72 -2.98
N GLU A 29 0.86 -9.40 -1.83
CA GLU A 29 2.14 -9.86 -1.30
C GLU A 29 2.82 -10.85 -2.24
N LYS A 30 2.08 -11.82 -2.79
CA LYS A 30 2.62 -12.79 -3.75
C LYS A 30 3.11 -12.12 -5.02
N ASP A 31 2.36 -11.16 -5.56
CA ASP A 31 2.75 -10.41 -6.75
C ASP A 31 3.99 -9.53 -6.50
N ILE A 32 4.03 -8.82 -5.37
CA ILE A 32 5.19 -8.05 -4.94
C ILE A 32 6.40 -8.96 -4.78
N LEU A 33 6.28 -10.09 -4.10
CA LEU A 33 7.37 -11.05 -3.90
C LEU A 33 7.90 -11.58 -5.23
N GLN A 34 7.03 -11.88 -6.19
CA GLN A 34 7.45 -12.29 -7.54
C GLN A 34 8.20 -11.18 -8.28
N LYS A 35 7.76 -9.92 -8.16
CA LYS A 35 8.45 -8.78 -8.78
C LYS A 35 9.79 -8.50 -8.10
N ILE A 36 9.85 -8.61 -6.77
CA ILE A 36 11.08 -8.47 -5.97
C ILE A 36 12.08 -9.58 -6.33
N ALA A 37 11.62 -10.84 -6.44
CA ALA A 37 12.48 -11.97 -6.79
C ALA A 37 13.15 -11.82 -8.18
N LYS A 38 12.53 -11.05 -9.09
CA LYS A 38 13.08 -10.73 -10.41
C LYS A 38 14.07 -9.56 -10.39
N GLN A 39 14.15 -8.78 -9.29
CA GLN A 39 15.07 -7.64 -9.17
C GLN A 39 16.33 -8.02 -8.38
N LYS A 40 17.49 -7.53 -8.85
CA LYS A 40 18.78 -7.75 -8.17
C LYS A 40 18.82 -7.15 -6.77
N ASP A 41 18.26 -5.96 -6.60
CA ASP A 41 18.27 -5.21 -5.34
C ASP A 41 17.26 -5.71 -4.29
N LYS A 42 16.44 -6.73 -4.63
CA LYS A 42 15.37 -7.27 -3.78
C LYS A 42 14.42 -6.21 -3.19
N GLN A 43 14.30 -5.08 -3.87
CA GLN A 43 13.45 -3.95 -3.45
C GLN A 43 12.61 -3.50 -4.63
N LEU A 44 11.39 -3.02 -4.35
CA LEU A 44 10.47 -2.54 -5.37
C LEU A 44 9.95 -1.16 -4.99
N SER A 45 10.11 -0.16 -5.86
CA SER A 45 9.55 1.17 -5.61
C SER A 45 8.01 1.12 -5.64
N VAL A 46 7.36 1.59 -4.57
CA VAL A 46 5.89 1.67 -4.47
C VAL A 46 5.33 2.49 -5.63
N ALA A 47 5.98 3.62 -5.95
CA ALA A 47 5.55 4.50 -7.04
C ALA A 47 5.56 3.77 -8.39
N LYS A 48 6.59 2.94 -8.66
CA LYS A 48 6.64 2.10 -9.86
C LYS A 48 5.60 0.99 -9.83
N TYR A 49 5.36 0.40 -8.66
CA TYR A 49 4.40 -0.69 -8.50
C TYR A 49 2.96 -0.25 -8.79
N VAL A 50 2.58 0.92 -8.26
CA VAL A 50 1.23 1.46 -8.41
C VAL A 50 1.08 2.36 -9.64
N ALA A 51 2.09 2.49 -10.50
CA ALA A 51 2.05 3.38 -11.65
C ALA A 51 0.84 3.08 -12.55
N ASP A 52 0.61 1.79 -12.80
CA ASP A 52 -0.45 1.26 -13.66
C ASP A 52 -1.82 1.16 -12.95
N PHE A 53 -1.87 1.42 -11.64
CA PHE A 53 -3.10 1.24 -10.87
C PHE A 53 -4.06 2.40 -11.11
N ASN A 54 -5.35 2.08 -11.22
CA ASN A 54 -6.40 3.09 -11.19
C ASN A 54 -6.53 3.70 -9.78
N THR A 55 -7.19 4.85 -9.67
CA THR A 55 -7.34 5.58 -8.39
C THR A 55 -7.94 4.72 -7.27
N THR A 56 -8.90 3.86 -7.61
CA THR A 56 -9.52 2.94 -6.65
C THR A 56 -8.53 1.88 -6.15
N GLU A 57 -7.74 1.30 -7.05
CA GLU A 57 -6.74 0.29 -6.72
C GLU A 57 -5.60 0.88 -5.90
N LYS A 58 -5.16 2.11 -6.22
CA LYS A 58 -4.19 2.87 -5.41
C LYS A 58 -4.68 3.04 -3.97
N ARG A 59 -5.92 3.48 -3.77
CA ARG A 59 -6.51 3.65 -2.44
C ARG A 59 -6.62 2.32 -1.70
N CYS A 60 -7.03 1.25 -2.39
CA CYS A 60 -7.12 -0.09 -1.82
C CYS A 60 -5.75 -0.58 -1.35
N PHE A 61 -4.75 -0.53 -2.23
CA PHE A 61 -3.38 -0.93 -1.94
C PHE A 61 -2.79 -0.16 -0.75
N LEU A 62 -2.93 1.18 -0.73
CA LEU A 62 -2.45 2.01 0.37
C LEU A 62 -3.14 1.67 1.71
N GLY A 63 -4.43 1.33 1.68
CA GLY A 63 -5.16 0.87 2.86
C GLY A 63 -4.73 -0.51 3.37
N LEU A 64 -4.19 -1.35 2.49
CA LEU A 64 -3.71 -2.70 2.82
C LEU A 64 -2.23 -2.75 3.25
N LEU A 65 -1.45 -1.68 3.04
CA LEU A 65 -0.02 -1.65 3.41
C LEU A 65 0.27 -2.08 4.84
N LYS A 66 -0.59 -1.67 5.79
CA LYS A 66 -0.44 -2.01 7.22
C LYS A 66 -0.79 -3.47 7.54
N ARG A 67 -1.39 -4.21 6.60
CA ARG A 67 -1.82 -5.59 6.75
C ARG A 67 -0.87 -6.60 6.11
N PHE A 68 0.15 -6.13 5.38
CA PHE A 68 1.18 -7.01 4.84
C PHE A 68 2.03 -7.59 5.97
N VAL A 69 2.28 -8.90 5.88
CA VAL A 69 3.00 -9.70 6.87
C VAL A 69 4.37 -10.12 6.33
N ARG A 70 4.42 -10.46 5.04
CA ARG A 70 5.57 -11.01 4.31
C ARG A 70 6.41 -9.95 3.63
N VAL A 71 5.86 -8.75 3.40
CA VAL A 71 6.58 -7.62 2.80
C VAL A 71 6.47 -6.39 3.68
N LYS A 72 7.53 -5.60 3.73
CA LYS A 72 7.58 -4.35 4.49
C LYS A 72 7.76 -3.18 3.54
N VAL A 73 6.98 -2.13 3.79
CA VAL A 73 7.20 -0.84 3.13
C VAL A 73 8.19 -0.05 3.97
N VAL A 74 9.35 0.22 3.40
CA VAL A 74 10.40 1.04 4.00
C VAL A 74 10.43 2.41 3.33
N TYR A 75 10.74 3.42 4.13
CA TYR A 75 10.92 4.78 3.68
C TYR A 75 12.41 5.05 3.58
N ARG A 76 12.90 5.34 2.37
CA ARG A 76 14.31 5.70 2.15
C ARG A 76 14.40 7.19 1.84
N GLN A 77 15.08 7.91 2.72
CA GLN A 77 15.44 9.30 2.53
C GLN A 77 16.90 9.32 2.06
N GLU A 78 17.13 9.76 0.83
CA GLU A 78 18.48 10.03 0.33
C GLU A 78 18.68 11.54 0.36
N ASP A 79 19.80 11.99 0.92
CA ASP A 79 20.17 13.40 1.01
C ASP A 79 20.09 14.06 -0.38
N GLY A 80 19.19 15.03 -0.52
CA GLY A 80 19.01 15.82 -1.74
C GLY A 80 18.04 15.28 -2.80
N ILE A 81 17.35 14.14 -2.61
CA ILE A 81 16.40 13.59 -3.59
C ILE A 81 15.01 13.30 -2.97
N SER A 82 13.98 13.39 -3.83
CA SER A 82 12.59 13.02 -3.56
C SER A 82 12.44 11.72 -2.77
N ARG A 83 11.67 11.83 -1.69
CA ARG A 83 11.28 10.78 -0.76
C ARG A 83 10.72 9.56 -1.50
N GLN A 84 11.32 8.38 -1.35
CA GLN A 84 10.84 7.16 -2.01
C GLN A 84 10.37 6.10 -1.00
N TYR A 85 9.15 5.61 -1.24
CA TYR A 85 8.64 4.41 -0.57
C TYR A 85 9.07 3.18 -1.36
N LEU A 86 9.73 2.25 -0.68
CA LEU A 86 10.24 1.00 -1.21
C LEU A 86 9.51 -0.15 -0.52
N ILE A 87 9.31 -1.25 -1.23
CA ILE A 87 8.78 -2.50 -0.71
C ILE A 87 9.91 -3.51 -0.72
N SER A 88 10.21 -4.10 0.43
CA SER A 88 11.22 -5.15 0.59
C SER A 88 10.57 -6.42 1.15
N ALA A 89 11.08 -7.57 0.74
CA ALA A 89 10.73 -8.88 1.27
C ALA A 89 11.64 -9.26 2.44
#